data_AF-A0A223VUA5-F1
#
_entry.id   AF-A0A223VUA5-F1
#
_cell.length_a   1.000
_cell.length_b   1.000
_cell.length_c   1.000
_cell.angle_alpha   90.00
_cell.angle_beta   90.00
_cell.angle_gamma   90.00
#
_symmetry.space_group_name_H-M   'P 1'
#
loop_
_entity.id
_entity.type
_entity.pdbx_description
1 polymer ?
#
loop_
_entity_poly.entity_id
_entity_poly.type
_entity_poly.pdbx_seq_one_letter_code
_entity_poly.pdbx_strand_id
1 'polypeptide(L)'
;MNLLSVLPQRATEFLTDPDVEKQVGDLEIKVLGGRPIGIINNQFIDLMSAIAGPGAVLINGEPTDIRRENLCRLSYGLGTGGELAYVPIQAGDCHLALSDHSPRKPASPASYENEAIRINRESPYGYLPLGHTAHVPNVSLDSIDNASTLLTLSHWPSNKTPASYKANLSTQSVFSFLKQNDNVEGAKIVTSDHFDLDGLASIYAFLSPSHAMRHQQLLIDIARLGDFSRGISAQALKAAFAFNSLAAQVKLPGTIDTDTALLHRYRAVLPIVEQVLDHTERYEPCYLEGMDHLARSERLLSHPDMMLVEYPEIDLAVFHLPTEINHAPLNHRRPYLGLSNIAFHNRTRCGVVAIVHGAVLEVRQRYESWVERISGIPRARRDLSIFARALQQDEKEEGVWRYGGVENIMPALKYEGSGSSGYSMETLLVELRQFLKVAPVAWRGSHSAK
;
A
#
# COMPACT_ATOMS: atom_id res chain seq x y z
N MET A 1 8.47 -21.96 31.07
CA MET A 1 9.91 -21.66 30.97
C MET A 1 10.42 -22.15 29.63
N ASN A 2 10.58 -21.24 28.68
CA ASN A 2 11.55 -21.31 27.57
C ASN A 2 11.65 -19.89 27.02
N LEU A 3 12.51 -19.10 27.66
CA LEU A 3 12.94 -17.79 27.17
C LEU A 3 13.80 -18.05 25.93
N LEU A 4 13.20 -17.97 24.75
CA LEU A 4 13.96 -17.80 23.52
C LEU A 4 14.62 -16.42 23.60
N SER A 5 15.93 -16.43 23.85
CA SER A 5 16.79 -15.26 23.74
C SER A 5 16.63 -14.67 22.34
N VAL A 6 15.95 -13.52 22.24
CA VAL A 6 15.98 -12.68 21.05
C VAL A 6 17.40 -12.15 20.94
N LEU A 7 18.20 -12.78 20.07
CA LEU A 7 19.50 -12.24 19.70
C LEU A 7 19.25 -10.87 19.06
N PRO A 8 19.94 -9.80 19.49
CA PRO A 8 19.86 -8.52 18.80
C PRO A 8 20.39 -8.74 17.38
N GLN A 9 19.54 -8.50 16.37
CA GLN A 9 19.96 -8.41 14.98
C GLN A 9 21.07 -7.36 14.92
N ARG A 10 22.27 -7.73 14.45
CA ARG A 10 23.27 -6.75 14.04
C ARG A 10 22.59 -5.80 13.06
N ALA A 11 22.77 -4.49 13.24
CA ALA A 11 22.38 -3.52 12.24
C ALA A 11 22.95 -3.97 10.89
N THR A 12 22.08 -4.22 9.92
CA THR A 12 22.51 -4.58 8.57
C THR A 12 23.27 -3.38 8.02
N GLU A 13 24.58 -3.52 7.86
CA GLU A 13 25.44 -2.45 7.35
C GLU A 13 25.13 -2.24 5.86
N PHE A 14 24.62 -1.05 5.51
CA PHE A 14 24.39 -0.65 4.13
C PHE A 14 25.68 -0.06 3.57
N LEU A 15 26.16 -0.60 2.45
CA LEU A 15 27.31 -0.06 1.73
C LEU A 15 26.83 1.02 0.75
N THR A 16 27.35 2.24 0.91
CA THR A 16 26.97 3.41 0.12
C THR A 16 28.21 4.16 -0.37
N ASP A 17 28.08 4.91 -1.47
CA ASP A 17 29.12 5.88 -1.82
C ASP A 17 29.18 7.00 -0.75
N PRO A 18 30.35 7.61 -0.48
CA PRO A 18 30.50 8.60 0.60
C PRO A 18 29.60 9.84 0.48
N ASP A 19 29.19 10.21 -0.73
CA ASP A 19 28.25 11.31 -0.98
C ASP A 19 26.80 10.92 -0.69
N VAL A 20 26.44 9.66 -0.93
CA VAL A 20 25.11 9.09 -0.63
C VAL A 20 24.95 8.91 0.88
N GLU A 21 25.99 8.43 1.57
CA GLU A 21 25.99 8.21 3.02
C GLU A 21 25.55 9.47 3.80
N LYS A 22 26.09 10.63 3.40
CA LYS A 22 25.75 11.93 4.00
C LYS A 22 24.30 12.34 3.79
N GLN A 23 23.68 11.87 2.71
CA GLN A 23 22.30 12.20 2.38
C GLN A 23 21.34 11.26 3.09
N VAL A 24 21.64 9.96 3.19
CA VAL A 24 20.73 8.97 3.79
C VAL A 24 20.85 8.82 5.30
N GLY A 25 21.78 9.53 5.96
CA GLY A 25 22.11 9.34 7.39
C GLY A 25 20.95 9.55 8.37
N ASP A 26 19.92 10.31 8.00
CA ASP A 26 18.73 10.55 8.83
C ASP A 26 17.59 9.55 8.55
N LEU A 27 17.77 8.62 7.61
CA LEU A 27 16.74 7.65 7.22
C LEU A 27 16.88 6.34 8.00
N GLU A 28 15.75 5.77 8.42
CA GLU A 28 15.71 4.35 8.77
C GLU A 28 15.72 3.56 7.47
N ILE A 29 16.78 2.81 7.19
CA ILE A 29 16.88 2.02 5.96
C ILE A 29 16.50 0.57 6.23
N LYS A 30 15.56 0.04 5.45
CA LYS A 30 15.13 -1.37 5.49
C LYS A 30 15.16 -1.98 4.10
N VAL A 31 15.35 -3.29 4.04
CA VAL A 31 15.08 -4.04 2.80
C VAL A 31 13.60 -4.43 2.79
N LEU A 32 12.81 -3.77 1.95
CA LEU A 32 11.39 -4.06 1.74
C LEU A 32 11.18 -4.51 0.30
N GLY A 33 10.45 -5.60 0.11
CA GLY A 33 10.17 -6.10 -1.24
C GLY A 33 11.39 -6.50 -2.07
N GLY A 34 12.54 -6.73 -1.44
CA GLY A 34 13.83 -6.94 -2.11
C GLY A 34 14.52 -5.66 -2.58
N ARG A 35 14.07 -4.49 -2.11
CA ARG A 35 14.66 -3.18 -2.41
C ARG A 35 15.13 -2.47 -1.13
N PRO A 36 16.21 -1.67 -1.19
CA PRO A 36 16.60 -0.76 -0.11
C PRO A 36 15.65 0.43 -0.09
N ILE A 37 14.84 0.51 0.96
CA ILE A 37 13.86 1.56 1.18
C ILE A 37 14.30 2.41 2.37
N GLY A 38 14.47 3.71 2.13
CA GLY A 38 14.61 4.70 3.19
C GLY A 38 13.23 5.07 3.73
N ILE A 39 13.10 5.11 5.04
CA ILE A 39 11.86 5.41 5.75
C ILE A 39 12.06 6.66 6.60
N ILE A 40 11.21 7.65 6.39
CA ILE A 40 11.15 8.87 7.22
C ILE A 40 9.71 9.36 7.27
N ASN A 41 9.19 9.68 8.45
CA ASN A 41 7.82 10.20 8.64
C ASN A 41 6.73 9.38 7.91
N ASN A 42 6.86 8.05 7.92
CA ASN A 42 5.97 7.11 7.21
C ASN A 42 5.94 7.28 5.67
N GLN A 43 6.98 7.88 5.08
CA GLN A 43 7.21 7.92 3.65
C GLN A 43 8.29 6.90 3.27
N PHE A 44 8.04 6.17 2.18
CA PHE A 44 8.95 5.18 1.63
C PHE A 44 9.69 5.78 0.44
N ILE A 45 11.01 5.73 0.48
CA ILE A 45 11.89 6.26 -0.55
C ILE A 45 12.65 5.09 -1.16
N ASP A 46 12.40 4.79 -2.44
CA ASP A 46 13.18 3.80 -3.17
C ASP A 46 14.59 4.33 -3.43
N LEU A 47 15.56 3.90 -2.61
CA LEU A 47 16.93 4.44 -2.64
C LEU A 47 17.63 4.13 -3.97
N MET A 48 17.32 3.00 -4.60
CA MET A 48 17.84 2.71 -5.94
C MET A 48 17.42 3.79 -6.95
N SER A 49 16.12 4.12 -6.99
CA SER A 49 15.62 5.15 -7.91
C SER A 49 16.09 6.55 -7.54
N ALA A 50 16.27 6.86 -6.25
CA ALA A 50 16.78 8.14 -5.79
C ALA A 50 18.27 8.36 -6.17
N ILE A 51 19.08 7.30 -6.12
CA ILE A 51 20.51 7.35 -6.43
C ILE A 51 20.75 7.29 -7.94
N ALA A 52 20.12 6.34 -8.64
CA ALA A 52 20.44 5.99 -10.02
C ALA A 52 19.35 6.38 -11.05
N GLY A 53 18.28 7.02 -10.57
CA GLY A 53 17.12 7.40 -11.38
C GLY A 53 16.10 6.26 -11.58
N PRO A 54 14.91 6.57 -12.13
CA PRO A 54 13.82 5.60 -12.24
C PRO A 54 14.22 4.38 -13.09
N GLY A 55 13.83 3.18 -12.66
CA GLY A 55 14.17 1.92 -13.36
C GLY A 55 15.54 1.38 -12.99
N ALA A 56 16.11 1.87 -11.89
CA ALA A 56 17.33 1.36 -11.31
C ALA A 56 17.14 -0.05 -10.72
N VAL A 57 18.14 -0.88 -10.94
CA VAL A 57 18.25 -2.26 -10.48
C VAL A 57 19.64 -2.53 -9.92
N LEU A 58 19.74 -3.53 -9.05
CA LEU A 58 21.00 -4.05 -8.53
C LEU A 58 21.58 -5.07 -9.50
N ILE A 59 22.87 -4.94 -9.83
CA ILE A 59 23.57 -5.90 -10.69
C ILE A 59 24.19 -7.06 -9.88
N ASN A 60 24.56 -6.82 -8.63
CA ASN A 60 25.14 -7.81 -7.72
C ASN A 60 24.07 -8.65 -6.99
N GLY A 61 22.80 -8.21 -7.02
CA GLY A 61 21.69 -8.85 -6.31
C GLY A 61 21.65 -8.60 -4.80
N GLU A 62 22.56 -7.80 -4.24
CA GLU A 62 22.69 -7.55 -2.80
C GLU A 62 22.00 -6.23 -2.42
N PRO A 63 20.80 -6.26 -1.80
CA PRO A 63 20.02 -5.05 -1.51
C PRO A 63 20.64 -4.15 -0.44
N THR A 64 21.70 -4.61 0.22
CA THR A 64 22.45 -3.84 1.22
C THR A 64 23.64 -3.11 0.60
N ASP A 65 23.98 -3.34 -0.66
CA ASP A 65 25.08 -2.67 -1.35
C ASP A 65 24.54 -1.77 -2.46
N ILE A 66 24.32 -0.50 -2.11
CA ILE A 66 23.70 0.52 -2.98
C ILE A 66 24.73 1.49 -3.57
N ARG A 67 26.01 1.12 -3.58
CA ARG A 67 27.06 1.87 -4.29
C ARG A 67 26.73 1.91 -5.78
N ARG A 68 27.00 3.04 -6.46
CA ARG A 68 26.64 3.22 -7.88
C ARG A 68 27.27 2.18 -8.81
N GLU A 69 28.45 1.65 -8.47
CA GLU A 69 29.08 0.56 -9.20
C GLU A 69 28.23 -0.72 -9.25
N ASN A 70 27.32 -0.89 -8.29
CA ASN A 70 26.39 -2.01 -8.17
C ASN A 70 24.97 -1.68 -8.63
N LEU A 71 24.75 -0.46 -9.15
CA LEU A 71 23.48 -0.02 -9.70
C LEU A 71 23.57 0.10 -11.23
N CYS A 72 22.46 -0.20 -11.88
CA CYS A 72 22.29 -0.01 -13.31
C CYS A 72 20.86 0.44 -13.58
N ARG A 73 20.66 1.23 -14.64
CA ARG A 73 19.33 1.62 -15.09
C ARG A 73 18.92 0.79 -16.29
N LEU A 74 17.75 0.16 -16.23
CA LEU A 74 17.20 -0.55 -17.38
C LEU A 74 16.62 0.46 -18.38
N SER A 75 16.82 0.21 -19.67
CA SER A 75 16.19 0.95 -20.76
C SER A 75 15.35 0.00 -21.60
N TYR A 76 14.20 0.47 -22.05
CA TYR A 76 13.29 -0.25 -22.95
C TYR A 76 13.09 0.61 -24.20
N GLY A 77 13.21 0.00 -25.38
CA GLY A 77 12.91 0.66 -26.65
C GLY A 77 11.55 0.24 -27.18
N LEU A 78 10.73 1.20 -27.60
CA LEU A 78 9.47 0.88 -28.29
C LEU A 78 9.78 0.25 -29.66
N GLY A 79 9.00 -0.74 -30.07
CA GLY A 79 9.14 -1.40 -31.37
C GLY A 79 10.33 -2.35 -31.51
N THR A 80 11.12 -2.57 -30.45
CA THR A 80 12.28 -3.49 -30.47
C THR A 80 11.92 -4.95 -30.20
N GLY A 81 10.63 -5.27 -30.08
CA GLY A 81 10.17 -6.64 -29.78
C GLY A 81 10.41 -7.07 -28.33
N GLY A 82 10.70 -6.13 -27.42
CA GLY A 82 10.83 -6.40 -26.00
C GLY A 82 12.25 -6.37 -25.44
N GLU A 83 13.21 -5.75 -26.12
CA GLU A 83 14.60 -5.75 -25.64
C GLU A 83 14.80 -4.79 -24.46
N LEU A 84 15.51 -5.26 -23.42
CA LEU A 84 15.97 -4.46 -22.29
C LEU A 84 17.49 -4.28 -22.35
N ALA A 85 17.94 -3.03 -22.25
CA ALA A 85 19.35 -2.69 -22.18
C ALA A 85 19.74 -2.23 -20.77
N TYR A 86 20.96 -2.58 -20.36
CA TYR A 86 21.56 -2.14 -19.10
C TYR A 86 22.39 -0.88 -19.36
N VAL A 87 22.02 0.23 -18.71
CA VAL A 87 22.72 1.51 -18.80
C VAL A 87 23.50 1.74 -17.50
N PRO A 88 24.85 1.76 -17.53
CA PRO A 88 25.66 2.04 -16.35
C PRO A 88 25.36 3.43 -15.75
N ILE A 89 25.53 3.55 -14.43
CA ILE A 89 25.38 4.83 -13.72
C ILE A 89 26.73 5.53 -13.67
N GLN A 90 26.80 6.79 -14.12
CA GLN A 90 28.02 7.59 -14.04
C GLN A 90 28.13 8.29 -12.68
N ALA A 91 29.37 8.56 -12.25
CA ALA A 91 29.63 9.28 -11.01
C ALA A 91 29.13 10.74 -11.11
N GLY A 92 28.44 11.23 -10.07
CA GLY A 92 27.95 12.62 -9.97
C GLY A 92 26.42 12.77 -10.08
N ASP A 93 25.71 11.76 -10.59
CA ASP A 93 24.26 11.73 -10.58
C ASP A 93 23.78 11.25 -9.20
N CYS A 94 23.38 12.18 -8.34
CA CYS A 94 22.61 11.89 -7.12
C CYS A 94 21.43 12.84 -7.07
N HIS A 95 20.22 12.30 -7.06
CA HIS A 95 19.01 13.10 -6.87
C HIS A 95 18.25 12.61 -5.64
N LEU A 96 18.94 12.56 -4.50
CA LEU A 96 18.30 12.39 -3.19
C LEU A 96 17.71 13.75 -2.77
N ALA A 97 16.58 14.10 -3.36
CA ALA A 97 15.75 15.19 -2.86
C ALA A 97 15.02 14.70 -1.60
N LEU A 98 15.73 14.68 -0.47
CA LEU A 98 15.10 14.47 0.83
C LEU A 98 14.39 15.76 1.21
N SER A 99 13.09 15.64 1.48
CA SER A 99 12.31 16.75 2.00
C SER A 99 12.86 17.11 3.38
N ASP A 100 12.96 18.42 3.66
CA ASP A 100 13.48 18.95 4.93
C ASP A 100 12.54 18.51 6.07
N HIS A 101 12.87 17.38 6.69
CA HIS A 101 12.00 16.66 7.61
C HIS A 101 12.82 16.38 8.86
N SER A 102 12.80 17.33 9.79
CA SER A 102 13.48 17.15 11.07
C SER A 102 12.92 15.94 11.84
N PRO A 103 13.77 15.01 12.30
CA PRO A 103 13.33 13.91 13.15
C PRO A 103 12.69 14.46 14.44
N ARG A 104 11.58 13.84 14.86
CA ARG A 104 10.81 14.29 16.01
C ARG A 104 11.57 14.03 17.32
N LYS A 105 11.54 14.99 18.26
CA LYS A 105 11.91 14.73 19.65
C LYS A 105 10.82 13.88 20.33
N PRO A 106 11.15 12.74 20.95
CA PRO A 106 10.17 11.95 21.69
C PRO A 106 9.64 12.74 22.91
N ALA A 107 8.34 12.68 23.20
CA ALA A 107 7.82 13.14 24.49
C ALA A 107 7.95 12.03 25.56
N SER A 108 7.63 12.35 26.81
CA SER A 108 7.88 11.46 27.95
C SER A 108 6.89 10.28 27.99
N PRO A 109 7.33 9.06 28.38
CA PRO A 109 6.49 7.85 28.34
C PRO A 109 5.20 7.92 29.19
N ALA A 110 5.23 8.62 30.32
CA ALA A 110 4.12 8.66 31.28
C ALA A 110 2.92 9.53 30.83
N SER A 111 3.08 10.44 29.87
CA SER A 111 1.94 11.22 29.35
C SER A 111 1.07 10.40 28.40
N TYR A 112 1.67 9.50 27.63
CA TYR A 112 0.99 8.81 26.53
C TYR A 112 0.05 7.68 26.99
N GLU A 113 0.34 6.97 28.09
CA GLU A 113 -0.58 5.93 28.59
C GLU A 113 -1.95 6.50 28.99
N ASN A 114 -1.99 7.74 29.51
CA ASN A 114 -3.23 8.43 29.83
C ASN A 114 -3.99 8.94 28.58
N GLU A 115 -3.30 9.07 27.45
CA GLU A 115 -3.87 9.51 26.18
C GLU A 115 -4.41 8.36 25.32
N ALA A 116 -4.05 7.11 25.67
CA ALA A 116 -4.40 5.92 24.93
C ALA A 116 -5.91 5.76 24.79
N ILE A 117 -6.37 5.54 23.56
CA ILE A 117 -7.79 5.40 23.27
C ILE A 117 -8.25 4.03 23.74
N ARG A 118 -9.26 4.02 24.62
CA ARG A 118 -9.98 2.82 25.06
C ARG A 118 -11.44 2.97 24.70
N ILE A 119 -12.08 1.85 24.32
CA ILE A 119 -13.50 1.87 23.95
C ILE A 119 -14.36 1.85 25.22
N ASN A 120 -13.92 1.17 26.27
CA ASN A 120 -14.53 1.20 27.60
C ASN A 120 -13.49 0.85 28.69
N ARG A 121 -13.94 0.79 29.95
CA ARG A 121 -13.08 0.45 31.11
C ARG A 121 -12.58 -0.99 31.10
N GLU A 122 -13.26 -1.88 30.38
CA GLU A 122 -12.97 -3.30 30.28
C GLU A 122 -12.01 -3.61 29.11
N SER A 123 -11.75 -2.63 28.22
CA SER A 123 -10.81 -2.77 27.12
C SER A 123 -9.42 -3.21 27.63
N PRO A 124 -8.94 -4.41 27.26
CA PRO A 124 -7.68 -4.94 27.80
C PRO A 124 -6.46 -4.15 27.31
N TYR A 125 -6.60 -3.49 26.15
CA TYR A 125 -5.60 -2.64 25.52
C TYR A 125 -6.11 -1.21 25.36
N GLY A 126 -5.18 -0.28 25.16
CA GLY A 126 -5.45 1.04 24.58
C GLY A 126 -4.69 1.22 23.28
N TYR A 127 -5.16 2.11 22.40
CA TYR A 127 -4.47 2.45 21.16
C TYR A 127 -3.64 3.73 21.28
N LEU A 128 -2.44 3.70 20.72
CA LEU A 128 -1.59 4.87 20.46
C LEU A 128 -0.98 4.78 19.04
N PRO A 129 -0.72 5.91 18.36
CA PRO A 129 0.07 5.94 17.12
C PRO A 129 1.50 5.42 17.31
N LEU A 130 2.10 4.84 16.26
CA LEU A 130 3.44 4.24 16.34
C LEU A 130 4.51 5.21 16.86
N GLY A 131 4.50 6.47 16.41
CA GLY A 131 5.46 7.46 16.88
C GLY A 131 5.36 7.80 18.37
N HIS A 132 4.26 7.43 19.04
CA HIS A 132 4.06 7.62 20.48
C HIS A 132 4.45 6.39 21.32
N THR A 133 4.90 5.30 20.69
CA THR A 133 5.18 4.02 21.38
C THR A 133 6.66 3.63 21.43
N ALA A 134 7.57 4.54 21.08
CA ALA A 134 9.01 4.28 21.02
C ALA A 134 9.60 3.67 22.30
N HIS A 135 9.03 3.99 23.46
CA HIS A 135 9.44 3.51 24.79
C HIS A 135 8.33 2.80 25.57
N VAL A 136 7.24 2.43 24.89
CA VAL A 136 6.06 1.81 25.51
C VAL A 136 5.89 0.40 24.93
N PRO A 137 5.94 -0.66 25.75
CA PRO A 137 5.69 -2.02 25.29
C PRO A 137 4.34 -2.15 24.58
N ASN A 138 4.38 -2.58 23.33
CA ASN A 138 3.21 -2.54 22.45
C ASN A 138 3.08 -3.78 21.56
N VAL A 139 1.87 -3.94 20.99
CA VAL A 139 1.61 -4.85 19.87
C VAL A 139 1.41 -4.01 18.62
N SER A 140 2.25 -4.22 17.60
CA SER A 140 2.13 -3.55 16.30
C SER A 140 1.12 -4.31 15.43
N LEU A 141 0.08 -3.60 15.00
CA LEU A 141 -1.05 -4.13 14.24
C LEU A 141 -1.13 -3.37 12.93
N ASP A 142 -1.01 -4.10 11.82
CA ASP A 142 -1.06 -3.52 10.49
C ASP A 142 -0.16 -2.28 10.33
N SER A 143 1.13 -2.45 10.64
CA SER A 143 2.13 -1.39 10.55
C SER A 143 3.53 -2.00 10.59
N ILE A 144 4.55 -1.15 10.50
CA ILE A 144 5.92 -1.53 10.88
C ILE A 144 6.07 -1.69 12.40
N ASP A 145 7.20 -2.22 12.86
CA ASP A 145 7.57 -2.34 14.28
C ASP A 145 8.62 -1.32 14.72
N ASN A 146 8.73 -1.12 16.04
CA ASN A 146 9.77 -0.36 16.70
C ASN A 146 10.46 -1.18 17.82
N ALA A 147 11.50 -0.63 18.44
CA ALA A 147 12.28 -1.32 19.46
C ALA A 147 11.49 -1.76 20.71
N SER A 148 10.32 -1.18 20.97
CA SER A 148 9.42 -1.53 22.09
C SER A 148 8.30 -2.50 21.69
N THR A 149 8.24 -2.93 20.43
CA THR A 149 7.21 -3.84 19.93
C THR A 149 7.48 -5.26 20.44
N LEU A 150 6.54 -5.83 21.19
CA LEU A 150 6.63 -7.20 21.74
C LEU A 150 6.05 -8.26 20.79
N LEU A 151 5.08 -7.87 19.96
CA LEU A 151 4.45 -8.72 18.95
C LEU A 151 4.06 -7.87 17.73
N THR A 152 4.30 -8.39 16.54
CA THR A 152 3.82 -7.81 15.28
C THR A 152 2.77 -8.74 14.67
N LEU A 153 1.66 -8.17 14.21
CA LEU A 153 0.59 -8.85 13.46
C LEU A 153 0.24 -7.96 12.26
N SER A 154 1.03 -8.11 11.20
CA SER A 154 0.97 -7.31 9.98
C SER A 154 1.27 -8.18 8.75
N HIS A 155 0.69 -7.82 7.61
CA HIS A 155 1.05 -8.37 6.29
C HIS A 155 2.00 -7.47 5.49
N TRP A 156 2.45 -6.35 6.06
CA TRP A 156 3.38 -5.42 5.38
C TRP A 156 4.70 -6.13 5.03
N PRO A 157 5.40 -5.73 3.97
CA PRO A 157 6.68 -6.34 3.60
C PRO A 157 7.68 -6.34 4.75
N SER A 158 8.38 -7.47 4.94
CA SER A 158 9.41 -7.64 5.97
C SER A 158 8.89 -7.53 7.41
N ASN A 159 7.60 -7.72 7.64
CA ASN A 159 7.01 -7.77 8.98
C ASN A 159 7.61 -8.92 9.83
N LYS A 160 7.52 -8.77 11.15
CA LYS A 160 7.96 -9.76 12.14
C LYS A 160 6.81 -10.65 12.65
N THR A 161 5.72 -10.78 11.89
CA THR A 161 4.58 -11.63 12.28
C THR A 161 5.03 -13.09 12.41
N PRO A 162 4.81 -13.74 13.57
CA PRO A 162 5.16 -15.15 13.74
C PRO A 162 4.51 -16.03 12.67
N ALA A 163 5.25 -17.00 12.14
CA ALA A 163 4.81 -17.83 11.02
C ALA A 163 3.46 -18.54 11.28
N SER A 164 3.17 -18.93 12.52
CA SER A 164 1.92 -19.55 12.93
C SER A 164 0.69 -18.64 12.81
N TYR A 165 0.89 -17.33 12.76
CA TYR A 165 -0.17 -16.33 12.68
C TYR A 165 -0.20 -15.59 11.34
N LYS A 166 0.80 -15.77 10.47
CA LYS A 166 0.83 -15.09 9.16
C LYS A 166 -0.43 -15.40 8.36
N ALA A 167 -1.05 -14.36 7.82
CA ALA A 167 -2.20 -14.45 6.92
C ALA A 167 -2.07 -13.43 5.78
N ASN A 168 -3.03 -13.42 4.85
CA ASN A 168 -3.05 -12.45 3.75
C ASN A 168 -3.49 -11.04 4.19
N LEU A 169 -4.09 -10.90 5.38
CA LEU A 169 -4.54 -9.64 5.97
C LEU A 169 -4.01 -9.57 7.40
N SER A 170 -3.70 -8.38 7.88
CA SER A 170 -3.29 -8.10 9.25
C SER A 170 -4.39 -8.53 10.23
N THR A 171 -5.64 -8.22 9.93
CA THR A 171 -6.82 -8.64 10.71
C THR A 171 -6.94 -10.15 10.82
N GLN A 172 -6.68 -10.88 9.73
CA GLN A 172 -6.69 -12.34 9.77
C GLN A 172 -5.57 -12.90 10.66
N SER A 173 -4.41 -12.23 10.68
CA SER A 173 -3.30 -12.58 11.56
C SER A 173 -3.68 -12.36 13.03
N VAL A 174 -4.36 -11.25 13.33
CA VAL A 174 -4.94 -10.95 14.64
C VAL A 174 -5.91 -12.02 15.11
N PHE A 175 -6.89 -12.40 14.28
CA PHE A 175 -7.83 -13.46 14.64
C PHE A 175 -7.15 -14.83 14.82
N SER A 176 -6.05 -15.09 14.10
CA SER A 176 -5.28 -16.33 14.27
C SER A 176 -4.54 -16.36 15.62
N PHE A 177 -4.03 -15.21 16.07
CA PHE A 177 -3.42 -15.04 17.39
C PHE A 177 -4.44 -15.16 18.52
N LEU A 178 -5.55 -14.41 18.44
CA LEU A 178 -6.56 -14.31 19.50
C LEU A 178 -7.35 -15.62 19.73
N LYS A 179 -7.34 -16.55 18.79
CA LYS A 179 -7.91 -17.91 18.98
C LYS A 179 -7.10 -18.79 19.92
N GLN A 180 -5.83 -18.45 20.11
CA GLN A 180 -4.86 -19.26 20.86
C GLN A 180 -4.38 -18.55 22.13
N ASN A 181 -4.53 -17.23 22.19
CA ASN A 181 -4.01 -16.38 23.25
C ASN A 181 -5.02 -15.28 23.55
N ASP A 182 -5.19 -14.98 24.83
CA ASP A 182 -6.09 -13.89 25.26
C ASP A 182 -5.34 -12.57 25.50
N ASN A 183 -4.01 -12.62 25.57
CA ASN A 183 -3.16 -11.46 25.80
C ASN A 183 -1.72 -11.64 25.27
N VAL A 184 -0.99 -10.53 25.26
CA VAL A 184 0.46 -10.43 25.07
C VAL A 184 1.04 -9.95 26.39
N GLU A 185 1.80 -10.80 27.07
CA GLU A 185 2.42 -10.48 28.35
C GLU A 185 3.30 -9.23 28.22
N GLY A 186 3.17 -8.29 29.16
CA GLY A 186 3.93 -7.04 29.17
C GLY A 186 3.39 -5.92 28.28
N ALA A 187 2.45 -6.19 27.36
CA ALA A 187 1.84 -5.15 26.52
C ALA A 187 0.45 -4.74 27.03
N LYS A 188 0.20 -3.42 27.08
CA LYS A 188 -1.14 -2.83 27.31
C LYS A 188 -1.56 -1.84 26.22
N ILE A 189 -0.69 -1.63 25.24
CA ILE A 189 -0.90 -0.74 24.11
C ILE A 189 -0.85 -1.55 22.81
N VAL A 190 -1.76 -1.22 21.90
CA VAL A 190 -1.67 -1.60 20.49
C VAL A 190 -1.38 -0.36 19.64
N THR A 191 -0.71 -0.55 18.51
CA THR A 191 -0.26 0.55 17.67
C THR A 191 -0.41 0.27 16.19
N SER A 192 -0.54 1.34 15.42
CA SER A 192 -0.42 1.39 13.95
C SER A 192 0.15 2.76 13.55
N ASP A 193 0.80 2.84 12.38
CA ASP A 193 1.39 4.05 11.80
C ASP A 193 0.48 4.73 10.76
N HIS A 194 -0.68 4.13 10.44
CA HIS A 194 -1.65 4.68 9.52
C HIS A 194 -3.10 4.30 9.87
N PHE A 195 -4.04 4.86 9.11
CA PHE A 195 -5.46 4.54 9.21
C PHE A 195 -5.93 3.95 7.89
N ASP A 196 -6.40 2.72 7.96
CA ASP A 196 -7.24 2.09 6.95
C ASP A 196 -8.19 1.09 7.63
N LEU A 197 -8.87 0.26 6.83
CA LEU A 197 -9.86 -0.67 7.33
C LEU A 197 -9.25 -1.97 7.89
N ASP A 198 -8.06 -2.39 7.44
CA ASP A 198 -7.39 -3.57 8.00
C ASP A 198 -6.78 -3.22 9.37
N GLY A 199 -6.13 -2.05 9.50
CA GLY A 199 -5.67 -1.50 10.75
C GLY A 199 -6.81 -1.24 11.75
N LEU A 200 -7.92 -0.64 11.31
CA LEU A 200 -9.10 -0.42 12.17
C LEU A 200 -9.66 -1.73 12.73
N ALA A 201 -9.85 -2.74 11.88
CA ALA A 201 -10.38 -4.03 12.29
C ALA A 201 -9.41 -4.78 13.21
N SER A 202 -8.11 -4.74 12.92
CA SER A 202 -7.04 -5.31 13.74
C SER A 202 -7.00 -4.69 15.14
N ILE A 203 -6.98 -3.36 15.23
CA ILE A 203 -6.96 -2.63 16.51
C ILE A 203 -8.23 -2.91 17.30
N TYR A 204 -9.41 -2.83 16.66
CA TYR A 204 -10.68 -3.09 17.34
C TYR A 204 -10.73 -4.48 17.96
N ALA A 205 -10.18 -5.50 17.28
CA ALA A 205 -10.12 -6.86 17.80
C ALA A 205 -9.32 -7.01 19.10
N PHE A 206 -8.32 -6.15 19.34
CA PHE A 206 -7.62 -6.09 20.63
C PHE A 206 -8.35 -5.23 21.68
N LEU A 207 -9.04 -4.17 21.27
CA LEU A 207 -9.76 -3.30 22.21
C LEU A 207 -11.09 -3.90 22.71
N SER A 208 -11.73 -4.77 21.92
CA SER A 208 -12.97 -5.49 22.26
C SER A 208 -12.98 -6.94 21.75
N PRO A 209 -12.13 -7.84 22.30
CA PRO A 209 -11.92 -9.19 21.73
C PRO A 209 -13.20 -10.02 21.64
N SER A 210 -14.02 -10.01 22.69
CA SER A 210 -15.26 -10.80 22.73
C SER A 210 -16.28 -10.36 21.68
N HIS A 211 -16.41 -9.04 21.42
CA HIS A 211 -17.30 -8.54 20.37
C HIS A 211 -16.73 -8.82 18.99
N ALA A 212 -15.45 -8.53 18.79
CA ALA A 212 -14.76 -8.77 17.54
C ALA A 212 -14.80 -10.25 17.11
N MET A 213 -14.67 -11.20 18.05
CA MET A 213 -14.81 -12.64 17.74
C MET A 213 -16.19 -12.99 17.20
N ARG A 214 -17.27 -12.38 17.71
CA ARG A 214 -18.63 -12.58 17.17
C ARG A 214 -18.77 -12.05 15.75
N HIS A 215 -18.00 -11.02 15.41
CA HIS A 215 -17.98 -10.37 14.09
C HIS A 215 -16.77 -10.73 13.23
N GLN A 216 -16.06 -11.82 13.55
CA GLN A 216 -14.77 -12.14 12.93
C GLN A 216 -14.83 -12.11 11.40
N GLN A 217 -15.80 -12.78 10.80
CA GLN A 217 -15.90 -12.85 9.34
C GLN A 217 -16.21 -11.49 8.70
N LEU A 218 -17.09 -10.70 9.33
CA LEU A 218 -17.43 -9.36 8.86
C LEU A 218 -16.22 -8.43 8.91
N LEU A 219 -15.45 -8.44 10.01
CA LEU A 219 -14.22 -7.66 10.15
C LEU A 219 -13.16 -8.06 9.13
N ILE A 220 -13.00 -9.35 8.84
CA ILE A 220 -12.11 -9.84 7.78
C ILE A 220 -12.56 -9.36 6.39
N ASP A 221 -13.86 -9.34 6.11
CA ASP A 221 -14.38 -8.85 4.84
C ASP A 221 -14.24 -7.32 4.70
N ILE A 222 -14.37 -6.57 5.80
CA ILE A 222 -14.09 -5.12 5.87
C ILE A 222 -12.61 -4.85 5.60
N ALA A 223 -11.71 -5.57 6.27
CA ALA A 223 -10.26 -5.48 6.02
C ALA A 223 -9.92 -5.77 4.54
N ARG A 224 -10.49 -6.84 3.97
CA ARG A 224 -10.31 -7.17 2.54
C ARG A 224 -10.80 -6.06 1.60
N LEU A 225 -11.89 -5.38 1.94
CA LEU A 225 -12.39 -4.24 1.18
C LEU A 225 -11.48 -3.01 1.31
N GLY A 226 -10.81 -2.82 2.44
CA GLY A 226 -9.78 -1.79 2.60
C GLY A 226 -8.62 -2.00 1.65
N ASP A 227 -7.86 -3.06 1.86
CA ASP A 227 -6.56 -3.22 1.19
C ASP A 227 -6.69 -3.70 -0.24
N PHE A 228 -7.54 -4.70 -0.46
CA PHE A 228 -7.65 -5.35 -1.76
C PHE A 228 -8.76 -4.74 -2.61
N SER A 229 -9.60 -3.88 -1.99
CA SER A 229 -10.78 -3.32 -2.62
C SER A 229 -11.58 -4.42 -3.31
N ARG A 230 -11.84 -5.52 -2.60
CA ARG A 230 -12.46 -6.70 -3.18
C ARG A 230 -13.42 -7.35 -2.20
N GLY A 231 -14.62 -7.64 -2.67
CA GLY A 231 -15.68 -8.22 -1.88
C GLY A 231 -17.06 -7.85 -2.41
N ILE A 232 -18.06 -8.65 -2.04
CA ILE A 232 -19.47 -8.47 -2.43
C ILE A 232 -20.44 -8.52 -1.25
N SER A 233 -19.93 -8.68 -0.02
CA SER A 233 -20.79 -8.69 1.17
C SER A 233 -21.42 -7.31 1.34
N ALA A 234 -22.74 -7.23 1.22
CA ALA A 234 -23.48 -5.98 1.33
C ALA A 234 -23.28 -5.33 2.71
N GLN A 235 -23.24 -6.13 3.79
CA GLN A 235 -22.98 -5.63 5.13
C GLN A 235 -21.55 -5.08 5.26
N ALA A 236 -20.55 -5.79 4.73
CA ALA A 236 -19.16 -5.33 4.78
C ALA A 236 -18.95 -4.05 3.95
N LEU A 237 -19.57 -3.96 2.77
CA LEU A 237 -19.52 -2.75 1.93
C LEU A 237 -20.10 -1.53 2.65
N LYS A 238 -21.29 -1.68 3.25
CA LYS A 238 -21.92 -0.61 4.03
C LYS A 238 -21.06 -0.18 5.20
N ALA A 239 -20.53 -1.13 5.97
CA ALA A 239 -19.65 -0.83 7.11
C ALA A 239 -18.34 -0.17 6.66
N ALA A 240 -17.67 -0.68 5.62
CA ALA A 240 -16.45 -0.13 5.05
C ALA A 240 -16.64 1.32 4.59
N PHE A 241 -17.70 1.60 3.82
CA PHE A 241 -18.01 2.96 3.38
C PHE A 241 -18.39 3.87 4.55
N ALA A 242 -19.14 3.37 5.53
CA ALA A 242 -19.45 4.14 6.73
C ALA A 242 -18.19 4.53 7.48
N PHE A 243 -17.26 3.60 7.75
CA PHE A 243 -16.00 3.87 8.43
C PHE A 243 -15.12 4.87 7.68
N ASN A 244 -14.97 4.70 6.37
CA ASN A 244 -14.21 5.64 5.55
C ASN A 244 -14.83 7.05 5.58
N SER A 245 -16.16 7.16 5.49
CA SER A 245 -16.87 8.45 5.56
C SER A 245 -16.71 9.09 6.94
N LEU A 246 -16.89 8.33 8.02
CA LEU A 246 -16.71 8.80 9.39
C LEU A 246 -15.28 9.29 9.64
N ALA A 247 -14.27 8.55 9.17
CA ALA A 247 -12.86 8.94 9.27
C ALA A 247 -12.55 10.22 8.45
N ALA A 248 -13.13 10.35 7.25
CA ALA A 248 -12.94 11.51 6.39
C ALA A 248 -13.62 12.79 6.93
N GLN A 249 -14.67 12.64 7.74
CA GLN A 249 -15.37 13.77 8.38
C GLN A 249 -14.63 14.36 9.59
N VAL A 250 -13.57 13.70 10.08
CA VAL A 250 -12.80 14.16 11.24
C VAL A 250 -12.08 15.48 10.91
N LYS A 251 -12.52 16.56 11.56
CA LYS A 251 -11.90 17.88 11.43
C LYS A 251 -10.62 17.95 12.25
N LEU A 252 -9.50 18.16 11.58
CA LEU A 252 -8.20 18.33 12.23
C LEU A 252 -7.96 19.82 12.56
N PRO A 253 -7.44 20.14 13.76
CA PRO A 253 -7.16 21.51 14.15
C PRO A 253 -5.86 22.02 13.49
N GLY A 254 -5.97 22.94 12.53
CA GLY A 254 -4.81 23.62 11.94
C GLY A 254 -3.76 22.66 11.37
N THR A 255 -2.49 23.05 11.46
CA THR A 255 -1.35 22.20 11.08
C THR A 255 -0.91 21.37 12.28
N ILE A 256 -1.13 20.06 12.22
CA ILE A 256 -0.68 19.08 13.21
C ILE A 256 0.17 18.00 12.54
N ASP A 257 0.96 17.31 13.34
CA ASP A 257 1.75 16.17 12.87
C ASP A 257 0.86 14.95 12.54
N THR A 258 1.43 14.03 11.75
CA THR A 258 0.74 12.83 11.25
C THR A 258 0.22 11.93 12.37
N ASP A 259 0.99 11.71 13.44
CA ASP A 259 0.56 10.85 14.56
C ASP A 259 -0.61 11.49 15.32
N THR A 260 -0.55 12.80 15.56
CA THR A 260 -1.65 13.53 16.19
C THR A 260 -2.91 13.47 15.31
N ALA A 261 -2.77 13.66 14.00
CA ALA A 261 -3.89 13.52 13.06
C ALA A 261 -4.47 12.09 13.07
N LEU A 262 -3.60 11.08 13.15
CA LEU A 262 -3.98 9.68 13.23
C LEU A 262 -4.74 9.37 14.51
N LEU A 263 -4.26 9.86 15.65
CA LEU A 263 -4.92 9.74 16.95
C LEU A 263 -6.33 10.36 16.90
N HIS A 264 -6.51 11.53 16.27
CA HIS A 264 -7.83 12.14 16.11
C HIS A 264 -8.78 11.27 15.30
N ARG A 265 -8.32 10.64 14.21
CA ARG A 265 -9.14 9.73 13.39
C ARG A 265 -9.59 8.51 14.19
N TYR A 266 -8.65 7.80 14.82
CA TYR A 266 -8.99 6.64 15.64
C TYR A 266 -9.88 7.01 16.84
N ARG A 267 -9.68 8.19 17.45
CA ARG A 267 -10.51 8.66 18.58
C ARG A 267 -11.97 8.87 18.17
N ALA A 268 -12.20 9.31 16.94
CA ALA A 268 -13.55 9.49 16.40
C ALA A 268 -14.21 8.16 16.02
N VAL A 269 -13.44 7.22 15.45
CA VAL A 269 -14.00 6.00 14.83
C VAL A 269 -14.06 4.81 15.80
N LEU A 270 -13.05 4.56 16.63
CA LEU A 270 -13.00 3.36 17.48
C LEU A 270 -14.23 3.21 18.42
N PRO A 271 -14.72 4.27 19.09
CA PRO A 271 -15.88 4.14 19.99
C PRO A 271 -17.19 3.76 19.30
N ILE A 272 -17.30 3.96 17.99
CA ILE A 272 -18.52 3.69 17.21
C ILE A 272 -18.45 2.39 16.40
N VAL A 273 -17.30 1.69 16.38
CA VAL A 273 -17.15 0.43 15.62
C VAL A 273 -18.22 -0.58 15.99
N GLU A 274 -18.46 -0.79 17.28
CA GLU A 274 -19.51 -1.70 17.78
C GLU A 274 -20.88 -1.37 17.17
N GLN A 275 -21.28 -0.10 17.19
CA GLN A 275 -22.56 0.34 16.67
C GLN A 275 -22.64 0.19 15.14
N VAL A 276 -21.56 0.46 14.41
CA VAL A 276 -21.54 0.28 12.95
C VAL A 276 -21.63 -1.20 12.57
N LEU A 277 -21.02 -2.11 13.34
CA LEU A 277 -21.11 -3.55 13.10
C LEU A 277 -22.51 -4.10 13.40
N ASP A 278 -23.09 -3.73 14.54
CA ASP A 278 -24.36 -4.27 15.04
C ASP A 278 -25.59 -3.60 14.39
N HIS A 279 -25.46 -2.34 14.01
CA HIS A 279 -26.55 -1.47 13.53
C HIS A 279 -26.13 -0.65 12.31
N THR A 280 -25.49 -1.31 11.34
CA THR A 280 -24.95 -0.66 10.14
C THR A 280 -25.97 0.25 9.44
N GLU A 281 -27.24 -0.16 9.41
CA GLU A 281 -28.33 0.60 8.77
C GLU A 281 -28.50 2.03 9.31
N ARG A 282 -28.20 2.28 10.59
CA ARG A 282 -28.29 3.63 11.18
C ARG A 282 -27.26 4.61 10.60
N TYR A 283 -26.25 4.10 9.91
CA TYR A 283 -25.19 4.88 9.28
C TYR A 283 -25.42 5.04 7.77
N GLU A 284 -26.66 4.90 7.28
CA GLU A 284 -27.02 5.12 5.88
C GLU A 284 -26.46 6.43 5.29
N PRO A 285 -26.55 7.59 5.96
CA PRO A 285 -25.95 8.82 5.43
C PRO A 285 -24.43 8.74 5.22
N CYS A 286 -23.74 7.83 5.92
CA CYS A 286 -22.29 7.65 5.80
C CYS A 286 -21.90 6.71 4.65
N TYR A 287 -22.73 5.71 4.30
CA TYR A 287 -22.37 4.72 3.28
C TYR A 287 -23.08 4.90 1.93
N LEU A 288 -24.17 5.67 1.85
CA LEU A 288 -25.00 5.75 0.64
C LEU A 288 -24.20 6.25 -0.58
N GLU A 289 -23.39 7.30 -0.41
CA GLU A 289 -22.56 7.83 -1.51
C GLU A 289 -21.58 6.77 -2.05
N GLY A 290 -20.93 6.01 -1.17
CA GLY A 290 -20.01 4.93 -1.56
C GLY A 290 -20.74 3.79 -2.28
N MET A 291 -21.92 3.41 -1.80
CA MET A 291 -22.77 2.41 -2.44
C MET A 291 -23.22 2.86 -3.85
N ASP A 292 -23.64 4.11 -3.98
CA ASP A 292 -24.04 4.69 -5.27
C ASP A 292 -22.87 4.82 -6.24
N HIS A 293 -21.67 5.17 -5.74
CA HIS A 293 -20.45 5.19 -6.54
C HIS A 293 -20.08 3.80 -7.06
N LEU A 294 -20.13 2.77 -6.21
CA LEU A 294 -19.92 1.39 -6.62
C LEU A 294 -20.98 0.93 -7.63
N ALA A 295 -22.27 1.17 -7.36
CA ALA A 295 -23.37 0.78 -8.23
C ALA A 295 -23.28 1.43 -9.63
N ARG A 296 -22.91 2.73 -9.70
CA ARG A 296 -22.65 3.42 -10.97
C ARG A 296 -21.49 2.78 -11.73
N SER A 297 -20.42 2.43 -11.03
CA SER A 297 -19.24 1.79 -11.62
C SER A 297 -19.58 0.40 -12.16
N GLU A 298 -20.30 -0.42 -11.40
CA GLU A 298 -20.75 -1.75 -11.83
C GLU A 298 -21.71 -1.68 -13.02
N ARG A 299 -22.57 -0.67 -13.09
CA ARG A 299 -23.45 -0.45 -14.24
C ARG A 299 -22.66 -0.15 -15.51
N LEU A 300 -21.65 0.72 -15.42
CA LEU A 300 -20.76 1.01 -16.55
C LEU A 300 -19.98 -0.25 -16.96
N LEU A 301 -19.44 -1.00 -16.00
CA LEU A 301 -18.74 -2.24 -16.29
C LEU A 301 -19.68 -3.36 -16.78
N SER A 302 -20.99 -3.22 -16.66
CA SER A 302 -21.96 -4.17 -17.21
C SER A 302 -22.53 -3.71 -18.57
N HIS A 303 -22.04 -2.59 -19.12
CA HIS A 303 -22.46 -2.10 -20.42
C HIS A 303 -22.08 -3.08 -21.53
N PRO A 304 -22.92 -3.31 -22.56
CA PRO A 304 -22.61 -4.23 -23.66
C PRO A 304 -21.31 -3.92 -24.41
N ASP A 305 -20.99 -2.63 -24.53
CA ASP A 305 -19.75 -2.17 -25.19
C ASP A 305 -18.52 -2.15 -24.27
N MET A 306 -18.67 -2.56 -23.00
CA MET A 306 -17.51 -2.77 -22.13
C MET A 306 -16.86 -4.12 -22.49
N MET A 307 -15.56 -4.09 -22.77
CA MET A 307 -14.80 -5.31 -23.02
C MET A 307 -13.70 -5.49 -21.97
N LEU A 308 -13.63 -6.69 -21.39
CA LEU A 308 -12.52 -7.14 -20.54
C LEU A 308 -11.72 -8.20 -21.29
N VAL A 309 -10.43 -7.95 -21.49
CA VAL A 309 -9.49 -8.93 -22.05
C VAL A 309 -8.40 -9.21 -21.02
N GLU A 310 -8.22 -10.48 -20.66
CA GLU A 310 -7.21 -10.91 -19.70
C GLU A 310 -6.03 -11.60 -20.41
N TYR A 311 -4.82 -11.33 -19.89
CA TYR A 311 -3.55 -11.96 -20.26
C TYR A 311 -2.91 -12.53 -18.99
N PRO A 312 -3.40 -13.67 -18.47
CA PRO A 312 -2.97 -14.21 -17.18
C PRO A 312 -1.47 -14.51 -17.11
N GLU A 313 -0.85 -14.86 -18.23
CA GLU A 313 0.59 -15.19 -18.33
C GLU A 313 1.51 -14.00 -18.00
N ILE A 314 1.00 -12.78 -18.13
CA ILE A 314 1.68 -11.54 -17.75
C ILE A 314 0.95 -10.76 -16.65
N ASP A 315 -0.06 -11.38 -16.04
CA ASP A 315 -0.83 -10.81 -14.93
C ASP A 315 -1.54 -9.48 -15.27
N LEU A 316 -2.02 -9.34 -16.52
CA LEU A 316 -2.66 -8.12 -17.03
C LEU A 316 -4.13 -8.34 -17.36
N ALA A 317 -5.00 -7.45 -16.89
CA ALA A 317 -6.38 -7.30 -17.35
C ALA A 317 -6.55 -5.93 -18.02
N VAL A 318 -7.13 -5.91 -19.22
CA VAL A 318 -7.41 -4.69 -19.98
C VAL A 318 -8.92 -4.47 -20.05
N PHE A 319 -9.38 -3.36 -19.47
CA PHE A 319 -10.76 -2.91 -19.52
C PHE A 319 -10.89 -1.82 -20.58
N HIS A 320 -11.68 -2.08 -21.62
CA HIS A 320 -12.09 -1.09 -22.60
C HIS A 320 -13.47 -0.57 -22.19
N LEU A 321 -13.51 0.67 -21.70
CA LEU A 321 -14.75 1.33 -21.31
C LEU A 321 -15.49 1.87 -22.56
N PRO A 322 -16.83 1.90 -22.55
CA PRO A 322 -17.62 2.52 -23.61
C PRO A 322 -17.21 3.99 -23.84
N THR A 323 -17.14 4.42 -25.10
CA THR A 323 -16.79 5.81 -25.46
C THR A 323 -17.94 6.80 -25.26
N GLU A 324 -19.18 6.34 -25.41
CA GLU A 324 -20.38 7.15 -25.19
C GLU A 324 -20.99 6.80 -23.83
N ILE A 325 -20.87 7.71 -22.86
CA ILE A 325 -21.39 7.52 -21.49
C ILE A 325 -22.48 8.56 -21.24
N ASN A 326 -23.75 8.13 -21.31
CA ASN A 326 -24.92 9.03 -21.32
C ASN A 326 -25.26 9.69 -19.98
N HIS A 327 -24.66 9.28 -18.86
CA HIS A 327 -25.19 9.62 -17.53
C HIS A 327 -24.21 10.27 -16.56
N ALA A 328 -22.89 10.19 -16.79
CA ALA A 328 -21.89 10.94 -16.02
C ALA A 328 -20.55 10.90 -16.75
N PRO A 329 -19.88 12.06 -16.97
CA PRO A 329 -18.55 12.06 -17.55
C PRO A 329 -17.55 11.42 -16.59
N LEU A 330 -16.64 10.61 -17.12
CA LEU A 330 -15.50 10.09 -16.36
C LEU A 330 -14.57 11.23 -15.96
N ASN A 331 -13.89 11.07 -14.82
CA ASN A 331 -12.92 12.04 -14.34
C ASN A 331 -11.50 11.47 -14.47
N HIS A 332 -10.85 11.75 -15.59
CA HIS A 332 -9.50 11.23 -15.89
C HIS A 332 -8.40 11.75 -14.97
N ARG A 333 -8.69 12.74 -14.12
CA ARG A 333 -7.77 13.23 -13.09
C ARG A 333 -7.88 12.46 -11.78
N ARG A 334 -8.95 11.69 -11.57
CA ARG A 334 -9.16 10.86 -10.38
C ARG A 334 -8.69 9.43 -10.66
N PRO A 335 -8.20 8.70 -9.64
CA PRO A 335 -7.92 7.28 -9.76
C PRO A 335 -9.05 6.50 -10.41
N TYR A 336 -8.71 5.52 -11.25
CA TYR A 336 -9.69 4.66 -11.94
C TYR A 336 -10.69 5.48 -12.76
N LEU A 337 -10.24 6.60 -13.34
CA LEU A 337 -11.09 7.55 -14.07
C LEU A 337 -12.31 8.06 -13.25
N GLY A 338 -12.19 8.09 -11.92
CA GLY A 338 -13.26 8.49 -11.01
C GLY A 338 -14.29 7.39 -10.70
N LEU A 339 -14.01 6.15 -11.05
CA LEU A 339 -14.86 4.98 -10.78
C LEU A 339 -14.38 4.24 -9.51
N SER A 340 -15.24 3.36 -8.98
CA SER A 340 -14.90 2.51 -7.85
C SER A 340 -13.95 1.40 -8.29
N ASN A 341 -12.77 1.34 -7.68
CA ASN A 341 -11.80 0.27 -7.89
C ASN A 341 -12.32 -1.11 -7.51
N ILE A 342 -13.27 -1.19 -6.56
CA ILE A 342 -13.94 -2.45 -6.17
C ILE A 342 -14.60 -3.12 -7.37
N ALA A 343 -15.24 -2.33 -8.25
CA ALA A 343 -15.91 -2.85 -9.44
C ALA A 343 -14.93 -3.52 -10.42
N PHE A 344 -13.73 -2.96 -10.58
CA PHE A 344 -12.68 -3.56 -11.42
C PHE A 344 -12.08 -4.80 -10.76
N HIS A 345 -11.71 -4.70 -9.49
CA HIS A 345 -10.99 -5.75 -8.78
C HIS A 345 -11.84 -7.02 -8.54
N ASN A 346 -13.17 -6.88 -8.49
CA ASN A 346 -14.08 -8.01 -8.41
C ASN A 346 -14.16 -8.81 -9.73
N ARG A 347 -13.84 -8.21 -10.88
CA ARG A 347 -13.99 -8.83 -12.21
C ARG A 347 -12.75 -9.55 -12.73
N THR A 348 -11.60 -9.34 -12.11
CA THR A 348 -10.34 -9.95 -12.55
C THR A 348 -9.51 -10.47 -11.39
N ARG A 349 -8.75 -11.53 -11.65
CA ARG A 349 -7.69 -12.00 -10.74
C ARG A 349 -6.33 -11.40 -11.04
N CYS A 350 -6.18 -10.69 -12.15
CA CYS A 350 -4.91 -10.07 -12.54
C CYS A 350 -4.50 -8.97 -11.56
N GLY A 351 -3.19 -8.91 -11.29
CA GLY A 351 -2.50 -7.93 -10.44
C GLY A 351 -2.26 -6.58 -11.13
N VAL A 352 -2.23 -6.56 -12.47
CA VAL A 352 -2.10 -5.34 -13.28
C VAL A 352 -3.42 -5.08 -14.02
N VAL A 353 -3.94 -3.87 -13.90
CA VAL A 353 -5.20 -3.43 -14.51
C VAL A 353 -4.91 -2.24 -15.43
N ALA A 354 -5.14 -2.40 -16.72
CA ALA A 354 -5.15 -1.31 -17.70
C ALA A 354 -6.59 -0.89 -18.00
N ILE A 355 -6.88 0.41 -17.88
CA ILE A 355 -8.20 0.99 -18.10
C ILE A 355 -8.10 1.93 -19.29
N VAL A 356 -8.86 1.63 -20.33
CA VAL A 356 -8.88 2.32 -21.62
C VAL A 356 -10.21 3.04 -21.78
N HIS A 357 -10.16 4.33 -22.11
CA HIS A 357 -11.33 5.11 -22.47
C HIS A 357 -10.98 6.14 -23.56
N GLY A 358 -11.38 5.85 -24.81
CA GLY A 358 -10.94 6.62 -25.96
C GLY A 358 -9.40 6.56 -26.11
N ALA A 359 -8.76 7.73 -26.09
CA ALA A 359 -7.30 7.85 -26.13
C ALA A 359 -6.63 7.81 -24.75
N VAL A 360 -7.40 7.68 -23.66
CA VAL A 360 -6.86 7.66 -22.29
C VAL A 360 -6.52 6.24 -21.86
N LEU A 361 -5.31 6.06 -21.33
CA LEU A 361 -4.83 4.83 -20.69
C LEU A 361 -4.40 5.13 -19.25
N GLU A 362 -4.93 4.37 -18.31
CA GLU A 362 -4.46 4.32 -16.93
C GLU A 362 -4.08 2.87 -16.59
N VAL A 363 -2.81 2.61 -16.28
CA VAL A 363 -2.35 1.28 -15.86
C VAL A 363 -2.08 1.30 -14.37
N ARG A 364 -2.62 0.33 -13.62
CA ARG A 364 -2.47 0.22 -12.17
C ARG A 364 -1.91 -1.13 -11.78
N GLN A 365 -1.08 -1.13 -10.75
CA GLN A 365 -0.68 -2.35 -10.05
C GLN A 365 -1.40 -2.40 -8.72
N ARG A 366 -2.04 -3.54 -8.44
CA ARG A 366 -2.89 -3.69 -7.25
C ARG A 366 -2.06 -3.86 -5.98
N TYR A 367 -2.71 -3.57 -4.86
CA TYR A 367 -2.16 -3.66 -3.52
C TYR A 367 -1.61 -5.06 -3.22
N GLU A 368 -2.25 -6.12 -3.71
CA GLU A 368 -1.82 -7.51 -3.43
C GLU A 368 -0.40 -7.84 -3.90
N SER A 369 0.13 -7.09 -4.87
CA SER A 369 1.52 -7.25 -5.35
C SER A 369 2.56 -6.59 -4.43
N TRP A 370 2.11 -5.74 -3.51
CA TRP A 370 2.94 -4.97 -2.60
C TRP A 370 3.18 -5.69 -1.27
N VAL A 371 2.17 -6.37 -0.71
CA VAL A 371 2.22 -7.02 0.62
C VAL A 371 2.72 -8.46 0.65
N GLU A 372 3.11 -8.93 1.84
CA GLU A 372 3.34 -10.35 2.10
C GLU A 372 2.02 -11.12 2.06
N ARG A 373 2.03 -12.26 1.36
CA ARG A 373 0.87 -13.14 1.25
C ARG A 373 1.28 -14.59 1.44
N ILE A 374 0.44 -15.33 2.15
CA ILE A 374 0.60 -16.77 2.36
C ILE A 374 -0.09 -17.61 1.28
N SER A 375 -1.02 -17.01 0.52
CA SER A 375 -1.76 -17.71 -0.54
C SER A 375 -2.14 -16.79 -1.69
N GLY A 376 -2.32 -17.37 -2.88
CA GLY A 376 -2.74 -16.65 -4.08
C GLY A 376 -1.73 -15.59 -4.54
N ILE A 377 -0.43 -15.91 -4.45
CA ILE A 377 0.70 -15.03 -4.75
C ILE A 377 0.52 -14.45 -6.17
N PRO A 378 0.19 -13.15 -6.31
CA PRO A 378 0.13 -12.51 -7.62
C PRO A 378 1.54 -12.42 -8.22
N ARG A 379 1.64 -12.13 -9.53
CA ARG A 379 2.95 -11.94 -10.15
C ARG A 379 3.65 -10.78 -9.45
N ALA A 380 4.91 -10.96 -9.09
CA ALA A 380 5.69 -9.92 -8.45
C ALA A 380 5.78 -8.68 -9.35
N ARG A 381 5.78 -7.50 -8.73
CA ARG A 381 5.57 -6.22 -9.40
C ARG A 381 6.70 -5.89 -10.37
N ARG A 382 6.35 -5.21 -11.47
CA ARG A 382 7.30 -4.66 -12.46
C ARG A 382 7.43 -3.15 -12.25
N ASP A 383 8.63 -2.59 -12.40
CA ASP A 383 8.81 -1.14 -12.35
C ASP A 383 8.39 -0.52 -13.69
N LEU A 384 7.19 0.08 -13.73
CA LEU A 384 6.69 0.72 -14.95
C LEU A 384 7.38 2.06 -15.24
N SER A 385 8.30 2.54 -14.40
CA SER A 385 9.08 3.74 -14.70
C SER A 385 10.04 3.54 -15.87
N ILE A 386 10.47 2.29 -16.12
CA ILE A 386 11.23 1.90 -17.33
C ILE A 386 10.36 2.13 -18.57
N PHE A 387 9.11 1.67 -18.55
CA PHE A 387 8.16 1.84 -19.65
C PHE A 387 7.73 3.30 -19.81
N ALA A 388 7.49 4.02 -18.70
CA ALA A 388 7.16 5.45 -18.73
C ALA A 388 8.25 6.27 -19.43
N ARG A 389 9.53 5.99 -19.16
CA ARG A 389 10.65 6.65 -19.83
C ARG A 389 10.72 6.31 -21.31
N ALA A 390 10.49 5.05 -21.67
CA ALA A 390 10.44 4.64 -23.08
C ALA A 390 9.34 5.38 -23.84
N LEU A 391 8.14 5.49 -23.25
CA LEU A 391 7.05 6.28 -23.83
C LEU A 391 7.43 7.76 -23.94
N GLN A 392 8.04 8.32 -22.90
CA GLN A 392 8.41 9.73 -22.86
C GLN A 392 9.50 10.13 -23.87
N GLN A 393 10.40 9.20 -24.21
CA GLN A 393 11.56 9.50 -25.06
C GLN A 393 11.17 10.02 -26.45
N ASP A 394 10.12 9.44 -27.04
CA ASP A 394 9.64 9.79 -28.39
C ASP A 394 8.27 10.49 -28.37
N GLU A 395 7.76 10.85 -27.18
CA GLU A 395 6.52 11.60 -27.02
C GLU A 395 6.69 13.03 -27.55
N LYS A 396 5.75 13.46 -28.41
CA LYS A 396 5.79 14.76 -29.08
C LYS A 396 4.80 15.77 -28.51
N GLU A 397 3.81 15.27 -27.79
CA GLU A 397 2.77 16.08 -27.17
C GLU A 397 3.26 16.66 -25.83
N GLU A 398 2.65 17.76 -25.37
CA GLU A 398 3.15 18.55 -24.22
C GLU A 398 3.05 17.86 -22.85
N GLY A 399 2.26 16.79 -22.74
CA GLY A 399 2.10 16.02 -21.51
C GLY A 399 3.24 15.03 -21.23
N VAL A 400 3.20 14.46 -20.02
CA VAL A 400 4.27 13.64 -19.46
C VAL A 400 3.75 12.26 -19.04
N TRP A 401 4.42 11.20 -19.47
CA TRP A 401 4.19 9.86 -18.93
C TRP A 401 4.80 9.73 -17.54
N ARG A 402 3.97 9.47 -16.53
CA ARG A 402 4.40 9.28 -15.14
C ARG A 402 3.97 7.94 -14.58
N TYR A 403 4.89 7.29 -13.90
CA TYR A 403 4.61 6.15 -13.04
C TYR A 403 4.80 6.54 -11.58
N GLY A 404 3.87 6.11 -10.73
CA GLY A 404 3.85 6.46 -9.32
C GLY A 404 4.97 5.89 -8.46
N GLY A 405 5.86 5.03 -8.96
CA GLY A 405 6.92 4.41 -8.17
C GLY A 405 6.52 3.02 -7.67
N VAL A 406 7.48 2.09 -7.63
CA VAL A 406 7.22 0.68 -7.33
C VAL A 406 6.92 0.43 -5.84
N GLU A 407 7.44 1.30 -4.98
CA GLU A 407 7.32 1.33 -3.52
C GLU A 407 5.95 1.80 -3.03
N ASN A 408 5.16 2.49 -3.86
CA ASN A 408 3.83 2.96 -3.48
C ASN A 408 2.81 1.81 -3.50
N ILE A 409 1.83 1.79 -2.59
CA ILE A 409 0.93 0.63 -2.42
C ILE A 409 0.10 0.28 -3.67
N MET A 410 -0.37 1.28 -4.43
CA MET A 410 -1.18 1.10 -5.64
C MET A 410 -0.79 2.11 -6.75
N PRO A 411 0.40 1.95 -7.33
CA PRO A 411 0.95 2.94 -8.24
C PRO A 411 0.22 2.89 -9.58
N ALA A 412 0.19 4.05 -10.25
CA ALA A 412 -0.42 4.20 -11.56
C ALA A 412 0.62 4.69 -12.57
N LEU A 413 0.57 4.17 -13.79
CA LEU A 413 1.17 4.75 -14.98
C LEU A 413 0.08 5.47 -15.77
N LYS A 414 0.28 6.75 -16.06
CA LYS A 414 -0.65 7.57 -16.82
C LYS A 414 0.06 8.69 -17.57
N TYR A 415 -0.60 9.21 -18.60
CA TYR A 415 -0.21 10.44 -19.28
C TYR A 415 -0.81 11.66 -18.55
N GLU A 416 0.03 12.61 -18.16
CA GLU A 416 -0.36 13.83 -17.47
C GLU A 416 -0.10 15.06 -18.35
N GLY A 417 -1.15 15.69 -18.84
CA GLY A 417 -1.02 16.91 -19.64
C GLY A 417 -2.36 17.39 -20.17
N SER A 418 -2.36 18.52 -20.87
CA SER A 418 -3.47 18.91 -21.73
C SER A 418 -3.46 18.06 -23.00
N GLY A 419 -4.56 17.37 -23.28
CA GLY A 419 -4.69 16.55 -24.49
C GLY A 419 -4.48 15.06 -24.25
N SER A 420 -4.07 14.35 -25.30
CA SER A 420 -3.81 12.90 -25.30
C SER A 420 -2.39 12.66 -25.79
N SER A 421 -1.82 11.51 -25.42
CA SER A 421 -0.53 11.08 -25.95
C SER A 421 -0.56 10.95 -27.49
N GLY A 422 0.58 11.18 -28.14
CA GLY A 422 0.72 10.96 -29.59
C GLY A 422 0.69 9.49 -30.01
N TYR A 423 0.78 8.55 -29.06
CA TYR A 423 0.67 7.12 -29.35
C TYR A 423 -0.78 6.67 -29.54
N SER A 424 -1.00 5.78 -30.51
CA SER A 424 -2.29 5.08 -30.59
C SER A 424 -2.46 4.13 -29.40
N MET A 425 -3.71 3.90 -29.00
CA MET A 425 -4.02 2.95 -27.93
C MET A 425 -3.55 1.53 -28.25
N GLU A 426 -3.61 1.13 -29.53
CA GLU A 426 -3.11 -0.16 -29.98
C GLU A 426 -1.61 -0.30 -29.72
N THR A 427 -0.81 0.70 -30.09
CA THR A 427 0.63 0.73 -29.83
C THR A 427 0.91 0.65 -28.33
N LEU A 428 0.23 1.48 -27.52
CA LEU A 428 0.41 1.48 -26.07
C LEU A 428 0.16 0.10 -25.44
N LEU A 429 -0.92 -0.58 -25.84
CA LEU A 429 -1.26 -1.90 -25.31
C LEU A 429 -0.33 -3.01 -25.81
N VAL A 430 0.11 -2.95 -27.09
CA VAL A 430 1.10 -3.90 -27.63
C VAL A 430 2.42 -3.79 -26.86
N GLU A 431 2.93 -2.58 -26.70
CA GLU A 431 4.19 -2.31 -26.01
C GLU A 431 4.10 -2.62 -24.52
N LEU A 432 3.01 -2.26 -23.84
CA LEU A 432 2.80 -2.63 -22.44
C LEU A 432 2.86 -4.15 -22.24
N ARG A 433 2.21 -4.93 -23.12
CA ARG A 433 2.26 -6.39 -23.05
C ARG A 433 3.66 -6.93 -23.28
N GLN A 434 4.39 -6.40 -24.26
CA GLN A 434 5.77 -6.81 -24.53
C GLN A 434 6.67 -6.48 -23.32
N PHE A 435 6.59 -5.26 -22.81
CA PHE A 435 7.31 -4.83 -21.62
C PHE A 435 7.03 -5.74 -20.42
N LEU A 436 5.76 -6.04 -20.10
CA LEU A 436 5.41 -6.90 -18.96
C LEU A 436 5.92 -8.34 -19.08
N LYS A 437 6.13 -8.85 -20.31
CA LYS A 437 6.75 -10.17 -20.54
C LYS A 437 8.21 -10.19 -20.09
N VAL A 438 8.96 -9.15 -20.41
CA VAL A 438 10.43 -9.10 -20.28
C VAL A 438 10.92 -8.37 -19.03
N ALA A 439 10.12 -7.44 -18.49
CA ALA A 439 10.48 -6.64 -17.33
C ALA A 439 10.84 -7.54 -16.15
N PRO A 440 11.95 -7.28 -15.45
CA PRO A 440 12.33 -8.04 -14.28
C PRO A 440 11.42 -7.69 -13.09
N VAL A 441 11.43 -8.58 -12.11
CA VAL A 441 10.77 -8.33 -10.82
C VAL A 441 11.45 -7.13 -10.15
N ALA A 442 10.68 -6.10 -9.82
CA ALA A 442 11.17 -4.92 -9.13
C ALA A 442 10.78 -4.88 -7.65
N TRP A 443 9.66 -5.50 -7.27
CA TRP A 443 9.21 -5.61 -5.88
C TRP A 443 8.54 -6.97 -5.63
N ARG A 444 8.92 -7.63 -4.53
CA ARG A 444 8.39 -8.91 -4.08
C ARG A 444 7.65 -8.74 -2.77
N GLY A 445 6.32 -8.73 -2.81
CA GLY A 445 5.53 -8.70 -1.59
C GLY A 445 5.89 -9.82 -0.61
N SER A 446 6.25 -11.02 -1.09
CA SER A 446 6.59 -12.18 -0.25
C SER A 446 8.11 -12.39 -0.05
N HIS A 447 8.54 -12.54 1.20
CA HIS A 447 9.69 -13.40 1.54
C HIS A 447 9.16 -14.73 2.07
N SER A 448 9.22 -15.78 1.25
CA SER A 448 9.49 -17.10 1.82
C SER A 448 10.93 -17.43 1.48
N ALA A 449 11.84 -17.15 2.41
CA ALA A 449 13.07 -17.92 2.47
C ALA A 449 12.64 -19.38 2.61
N LYS A 450 13.02 -20.22 1.65
CA LYS A 450 13.25 -21.63 1.92
C LYS A 450 14.73 -21.82 2.15
#